data_AF-A0A1X9SP53-F1
#
_entry.id   AF-A0A1X9SP53-F1
#
_cell.length_a   1.000
_cell.length_b   1.000
_cell.length_c   1.000
_cell.angle_alpha   90.00
_cell.angle_beta   90.00
_cell.angle_gamma   90.00
#
_symmetry.space_group_name_H-M   'P 1'
#
loop_
_entity.id
_entity.type
_entity.pdbx_description
1 polymer ?
#
loop_
_entity_poly.entity_id
_entity_poly.type
_entity_poly.pdbx_seq_one_letter_code
_entity_poly.pdbx_strand_id
1 'polypeptide(L)'
;MILFKIFKSGFIAALLSLGAYGVVIDNANIISEAVEIKLNLIGEELKSKTGVSLDLLTISDLNGSTLENAASSHISNLKPPYIVLAILPKDFSSKAGKLDIFASNDALELFDKEAVLSPFPQIGSIIPLLTQNKGKDIYNSSMLNGYADIADRVANSKNITLETSIGSQNRDTINIFRYLIYGTIILVLIVLFMRKFKKANNAKS
;
A
#
# COMPACT_ATOMS: atom_id res chain seq x y z
N MET A 1 -4.02 31.68 -38.09
CA MET A 1 -3.05 30.70 -37.54
C MET A 1 -2.52 31.33 -36.25
N ILE A 2 -2.90 31.00 -35.02
CA ILE A 2 -3.55 29.87 -34.31
C ILE A 2 -4.04 30.56 -33.01
N LEU A 3 -5.31 30.66 -32.56
CA LEU A 3 -6.39 29.70 -32.34
C LEU A 3 -6.00 28.44 -31.56
N PHE A 4 -5.73 28.58 -30.25
CA PHE A 4 -5.93 27.49 -29.29
C PHE A 4 -6.64 27.97 -28.02
N LYS A 5 -7.96 27.82 -28.07
CA LYS A 5 -8.83 27.30 -27.00
C LYS A 5 -8.47 27.67 -25.56
N ILE A 6 -9.15 28.72 -25.10
CA ILE A 6 -9.67 28.87 -23.75
C ILE A 6 -10.52 27.62 -23.45
N PHE A 7 -9.94 26.59 -22.85
CA PHE A 7 -10.65 25.39 -22.41
C PHE A 7 -10.23 25.09 -20.97
N LYS A 8 -11.23 25.07 -20.06
CA LYS A 8 -11.24 24.35 -18.77
C LYS A 8 -10.50 24.94 -17.56
N SER A 9 -10.43 26.26 -17.40
CA SER A 9 -9.83 26.86 -16.18
C SER A 9 -10.79 27.07 -15.00
N GLY A 10 -12.01 26.55 -15.03
CA GLY A 10 -13.03 26.78 -13.98
C GLY A 10 -13.37 25.59 -13.08
N PHE A 11 -13.12 24.36 -13.53
CA PHE A 11 -13.57 23.15 -12.81
C PHE A 11 -12.46 22.45 -12.00
N ILE A 12 -11.19 22.76 -12.29
CA ILE A 12 -10.05 22.12 -11.59
C ILE A 12 -9.70 22.88 -10.30
N ALA A 13 -9.94 24.19 -10.25
CA ALA A 13 -9.62 25.00 -9.07
C ALA A 13 -10.58 24.75 -7.87
N ALA A 14 -11.79 24.26 -8.11
CA ALA A 14 -12.75 23.95 -7.05
C ALA A 14 -12.49 22.59 -6.36
N LEU A 15 -11.58 21.76 -6.90
CA LEU A 15 -11.19 20.49 -6.27
C LEU A 15 -9.99 20.63 -5.32
N LEU A 16 -9.36 21.81 -5.27
CA LEU A 16 -8.12 22.07 -4.54
C LEU A 16 -8.33 22.74 -3.17
N SER A 17 -9.58 22.85 -2.69
CA SER A 17 -9.90 23.38 -1.36
C SER A 17 -10.19 22.32 -0.30
N LEU A 18 -9.84 21.04 -0.55
CA LEU A 18 -9.73 20.06 0.53
C LEU A 18 -8.49 20.42 1.36
N GLY A 19 -8.73 20.72 2.64
CA GLY A 19 -7.64 20.96 3.59
C GLY A 19 -6.64 19.81 3.57
N ALA A 20 -5.38 20.10 3.88
CA ALA A 20 -4.32 19.11 3.98
C ALA A 20 -4.71 18.00 4.97
N TYR A 21 -5.19 16.88 4.47
CA TYR A 21 -5.76 15.81 5.27
C TYR A 21 -5.16 14.47 4.84
N GLY A 22 -3.90 14.29 5.21
CA GLY A 22 -3.01 13.23 4.75
C GLY A 22 -1.78 13.92 4.19
N VAL A 23 -0.71 13.97 4.99
CA VAL A 23 0.48 14.74 4.61
C VAL A 23 1.59 13.77 4.26
N VAL A 24 1.92 13.73 2.97
CA VAL A 24 3.21 13.20 2.52
C VAL A 24 4.26 14.27 2.72
N ILE A 25 5.20 14.01 3.63
CA ILE A 25 6.35 14.87 3.90
C ILE A 25 7.58 14.18 3.35
N ASP A 26 7.93 14.48 2.10
CA ASP A 26 9.10 13.90 1.42
C ASP A 26 10.37 14.75 1.61
N ASN A 27 10.97 14.73 2.80
CA ASN A 27 12.22 15.47 3.03
C ASN A 27 13.42 14.84 2.29
N ALA A 28 13.34 13.55 1.95
CA ALA A 28 14.39 12.80 1.27
C ALA A 28 14.33 12.90 -0.26
N ASN A 29 13.28 13.49 -0.84
CA ASN A 29 13.06 13.62 -2.29
C ASN A 29 13.19 12.27 -3.02
N ILE A 30 12.58 11.24 -2.44
CA ILE A 30 12.59 9.85 -2.94
C ILE A 30 11.24 9.43 -3.55
N ILE A 31 10.19 10.23 -3.34
CA ILE A 31 8.84 10.01 -3.82
C ILE A 31 8.60 10.94 -5.01
N SER A 32 7.98 10.41 -6.06
CA SER A 32 7.58 11.20 -7.22
C SER A 32 6.26 11.91 -6.94
N GLU A 33 6.10 13.12 -7.48
CA GLU A 33 4.87 13.92 -7.37
C GLU A 33 3.60 13.10 -7.71
N ALA A 34 3.65 12.27 -8.75
CA ALA A 34 2.53 11.42 -9.15
C ALA A 34 2.13 10.39 -8.08
N VAL A 35 3.08 9.92 -7.27
CA VAL A 35 2.84 9.02 -6.14
C VAL A 35 2.36 9.80 -4.92
N GLU A 36 2.91 10.98 -4.64
CA GLU A 36 2.43 11.85 -3.57
C GLU A 36 0.94 12.19 -3.73
N ILE A 37 0.51 12.55 -4.94
CA ILE A 37 -0.90 12.81 -5.25
C ILE A 37 -1.76 11.59 -4.91
N LYS A 38 -1.33 10.38 -5.29
CA LYS A 38 -2.08 9.15 -4.99
C LYS A 38 -2.13 8.83 -3.50
N LEU A 39 -1.02 9.01 -2.80
CA LEU A 39 -0.94 8.80 -1.35
C LEU A 39 -1.88 9.76 -0.61
N ASN A 40 -1.87 11.04 -0.98
CA ASN A 40 -2.78 12.04 -0.41
C ASN A 40 -4.25 11.67 -0.67
N LEU A 41 -4.61 11.25 -1.88
CA LEU A 41 -5.97 10.80 -2.19
C LEU A 41 -6.42 9.62 -1.31
N ILE A 42 -5.54 8.64 -1.08
CA ILE A 42 -5.82 7.50 -0.19
C ILE A 42 -5.95 7.96 1.26
N GLY A 43 -5.06 8.83 1.73
CA GLY A 43 -5.08 9.38 3.09
C GLY A 43 -6.32 10.20 3.38
N GLU A 44 -6.75 11.04 2.44
CA GLU A 44 -7.97 11.85 2.52
C GLU A 44 -9.22 10.96 2.56
N GLU A 45 -9.29 9.95 1.70
CA GLU A 45 -10.41 9.01 1.71
C GLU A 45 -10.45 8.21 3.02
N LEU A 46 -9.31 7.68 3.46
CA LEU A 46 -9.22 6.94 4.72
C LEU A 46 -9.69 7.81 5.89
N LYS A 47 -9.19 9.03 6.00
CA LYS A 47 -9.56 9.93 7.10
C LYS A 47 -11.03 10.33 7.04
N SER A 48 -11.55 10.65 5.86
CA SER A 48 -12.95 11.03 5.70
C SER A 48 -13.92 9.89 6.04
N LYS A 49 -13.57 8.63 5.69
CA LYS A 49 -14.43 7.47 5.96
C LYS A 49 -14.23 6.86 7.36
N THR A 50 -13.01 6.89 7.89
CA THR A 50 -12.65 6.17 9.14
C THR A 50 -12.32 7.09 10.32
N GLY A 51 -12.03 8.36 10.08
CA GLY A 51 -11.50 9.31 11.07
C GLY A 51 -10.02 9.12 11.41
N VAL A 52 -9.33 8.13 10.83
CA VAL A 52 -7.91 7.84 11.08
C VAL A 52 -7.04 8.60 10.09
N SER A 53 -6.07 9.38 10.58
CA SER A 53 -5.08 10.02 9.71
C SER A 53 -3.90 9.08 9.44
N LEU A 54 -3.47 9.01 8.19
CA LEU A 54 -2.29 8.25 7.77
C LEU A 54 -1.31 9.21 7.07
N ASP A 55 -0.11 9.35 7.61
CA ASP A 55 0.91 10.23 7.06
C ASP A 55 2.15 9.43 6.64
N LEU A 56 2.84 9.91 5.60
CA LEU A 56 4.13 9.37 5.16
C LEU A 56 5.22 10.39 5.45
N LEU A 57 6.23 10.00 6.22
CA LEU A 57 7.38 10.82 6.55
C LEU A 57 8.65 10.18 6.00
N THR A 58 9.31 10.85 5.05
CA THR A 58 10.65 10.48 4.62
C THR A 58 11.68 11.35 5.34
N ILE A 59 12.75 10.73 5.82
CA ILE A 59 13.82 11.39 6.58
C ILE A 59 15.11 11.15 5.82
N SER A 60 15.86 12.20 5.50
CA SER A 60 17.07 12.12 4.67
C SER A 60 18.29 11.66 5.46
N ASP A 61 18.42 12.10 6.70
CA ASP A 61 19.48 11.73 7.63
C ASP A 61 18.93 11.78 9.07
N LEU A 62 19.40 10.87 9.92
CA LEU A 62 19.08 10.86 11.33
C LEU A 62 20.06 11.70 12.18
N ASN A 63 21.17 12.20 11.65
CA ASN A 63 22.16 12.99 12.40
C ASN A 63 22.58 12.32 13.75
N GLY A 64 22.56 10.98 13.82
CA GLY A 64 22.84 10.21 15.04
C GLY A 64 21.67 9.99 16.00
N SER A 65 20.45 10.47 15.70
CA SER A 65 19.23 10.22 16.48
C SER A 65 18.48 8.94 16.05
N THR A 66 17.43 8.58 16.78
CA THR A 66 16.52 7.49 16.40
C THR A 66 15.46 7.99 15.41
N LEU A 67 14.84 7.05 14.67
CA LEU A 67 13.72 7.34 13.76
C LEU A 67 12.51 7.90 14.52
N GLU A 68 12.29 7.41 15.74
CA GLU A 68 11.26 7.87 16.66
C GLU A 68 11.43 9.35 17.03
N ASN A 69 12.66 9.78 17.38
CA ASN A 69 12.93 11.18 17.71
C ASN A 69 12.72 12.10 16.50
N ALA A 70 13.10 11.65 15.30
CA ALA A 70 12.88 12.40 14.08
C ALA A 70 11.37 12.51 13.74
N ALA A 71 10.59 11.47 14.00
CA ALA A 71 9.13 11.47 13.81
C ALA A 71 8.37 12.21 14.93
N SER A 72 8.94 12.32 16.12
CA SER A 72 8.28 12.88 17.32
C SER A 72 7.79 14.31 17.12
N SER A 73 8.56 15.14 16.40
CA SER A 73 8.17 16.53 16.08
C SER A 73 6.87 16.58 15.26
N HIS A 74 6.69 15.63 14.33
CA HIS A 74 5.46 15.52 13.54
C HIS A 74 4.33 14.93 14.38
N ILE A 75 4.60 13.83 15.09
CA ILE A 75 3.63 13.11 15.93
C ILE A 75 3.00 14.02 17.00
N SER A 76 3.79 14.90 17.62
CA SER A 76 3.32 15.79 18.70
C SER A 76 2.19 16.75 18.29
N ASN A 77 2.05 17.03 16.99
CA ASN A 77 1.02 17.90 16.44
C ASN A 77 -0.23 17.14 15.95
N LEU A 78 -0.19 15.80 15.94
CA LEU A 78 -1.28 14.97 15.44
C LEU A 78 -2.31 14.68 16.53
N LYS A 79 -3.59 14.69 16.14
CA LYS A 79 -4.69 14.28 17.00
C LYS A 79 -5.01 12.80 16.76
N PRO A 80 -5.11 11.96 17.80
CA PRO A 80 -5.53 10.57 17.65
C PRO A 80 -6.94 10.45 17.02
N PRO A 81 -7.24 9.37 16.27
CA PRO A 81 -6.36 8.25 15.92
C PRO A 81 -5.46 8.57 14.71
N TYR A 82 -4.15 8.37 14.85
CA TYR A 82 -3.16 8.64 13.78
C TYR A 82 -2.22 7.45 13.55
N ILE A 83 -1.70 7.38 12.33
CA ILE A 83 -0.67 6.45 11.88
C ILE A 83 0.35 7.25 11.05
N VAL A 84 1.64 7.07 11.31
CA VAL A 84 2.75 7.69 10.61
C VAL A 84 3.68 6.58 10.14
N LEU A 85 3.79 6.43 8.82
CA LEU A 85 4.78 5.57 8.19
C LEU A 85 6.07 6.38 8.01
N ALA A 86 7.11 6.04 8.75
CA ALA A 86 8.41 6.72 8.68
C ALA A 86 9.43 5.87 7.92
N ILE A 87 10.14 6.49 6.98
CA ILE A 87 11.20 5.84 6.22
C ILE A 87 12.48 6.69 6.21
N LEU A 88 13.58 6.03 6.58
CA LEU A 88 14.93 6.45 6.27
C LEU A 88 15.40 5.60 5.09
N PRO A 89 15.48 6.16 3.86
CA PRO A 89 15.98 5.43 2.71
C PRO A 89 17.40 4.95 3.00
N LYS A 90 17.81 3.90 2.29
CA LYS A 90 19.20 3.43 2.34
C LYS A 90 20.11 4.62 2.03
N ASP A 91 20.92 4.99 3.00
CA ASP A 91 22.08 5.81 2.73
C ASP A 91 23.17 4.95 2.07
N PHE A 92 24.05 5.54 1.26
CA PHE A 92 25.03 4.80 0.44
C PHE A 92 25.91 3.82 1.27
N SER A 93 25.97 4.01 2.59
CA SER A 93 26.72 3.22 3.58
C SER A 93 25.94 2.15 4.39
N SER A 94 24.61 2.06 4.29
CA SER A 94 23.82 1.09 5.08
C SER A 94 23.23 -0.04 4.20
N LYS A 95 23.31 -1.29 4.65
CA LYS A 95 22.85 -2.46 3.88
C LYS A 95 21.32 -2.60 3.80
N ALA A 96 20.57 -1.95 4.69
CA ALA A 96 19.11 -1.90 4.66
C ALA A 96 18.67 -0.49 5.11
N GLY A 97 17.77 0.15 4.35
CA GLY A 97 17.07 1.34 4.82
C GLY A 97 16.24 1.00 6.07
N LYS A 98 16.00 1.98 6.95
CA LYS A 98 15.20 1.79 8.16
C LYS A 98 13.77 2.26 7.90
N LEU A 99 12.81 1.51 8.40
CA LEU A 99 11.39 1.82 8.26
C LEU A 99 10.69 1.46 9.57
N ASP A 100 9.72 2.27 9.96
CA ASP A 100 8.90 1.99 11.13
C ASP A 100 7.52 2.64 10.98
N ILE A 101 6.55 2.14 11.74
CA ILE A 101 5.19 2.67 11.82
C ILE A 101 4.95 3.13 13.25
N PHE A 102 4.62 4.41 13.39
CA PHE A 102 4.22 5.02 14.65
C PHE A 102 2.72 5.28 14.62
N ALA A 103 1.99 4.76 15.59
CA ALA A 103 0.54 4.94 15.64
C ALA A 103 0.07 5.17 17.08
N SER A 104 -1.01 5.92 17.23
CA SER A 104 -1.70 6.03 18.53
C SER A 104 -2.25 4.67 18.95
N ASN A 105 -2.39 4.43 20.27
CA ASN A 105 -2.92 3.16 20.81
C ASN A 105 -4.24 2.74 20.14
N ASP A 106 -5.19 3.67 20.00
CA ASP A 106 -6.49 3.44 19.36
C ASP A 106 -6.37 3.00 17.88
N ALA A 107 -5.30 3.41 17.19
CA ALA A 107 -5.05 3.05 15.81
C ALA A 107 -4.30 1.72 15.69
N LEU A 108 -3.44 1.37 16.65
CA LEU A 108 -2.76 0.06 16.69
C LEU A 108 -3.74 -1.10 16.85
N GLU A 109 -4.91 -0.88 17.44
CA GLU A 109 -5.96 -1.89 17.53
C GLU A 109 -6.65 -2.17 16.17
N LEU A 110 -6.51 -1.25 15.20
CA LEU A 110 -7.18 -1.33 13.89
C LEU A 110 -6.37 -2.11 12.86
N PHE A 111 -5.08 -2.34 13.07
CA PHE A 111 -4.23 -3.06 12.13
C PHE A 111 -3.02 -3.71 12.81
N ASP A 112 -2.55 -4.83 12.23
CA ASP A 112 -1.34 -5.49 12.67
C ASP A 112 -0.10 -4.86 12.00
N LYS A 113 0.66 -4.09 12.80
CA LYS A 113 1.92 -3.44 12.40
C LYS A 113 2.96 -4.46 11.88
N GLU A 114 3.13 -5.57 12.58
CA GLU A 114 4.15 -6.58 12.25
C GLU A 114 3.81 -7.30 10.95
N ALA A 115 2.51 -7.49 10.68
CA ALA A 115 2.06 -8.03 9.40
C ALA A 115 2.43 -7.10 8.24
N VAL A 116 2.21 -5.78 8.37
CA VAL A 116 2.56 -4.79 7.33
C VAL A 116 4.07 -4.74 7.08
N LEU A 117 4.86 -4.77 8.16
CA LEU A 117 6.33 -4.74 8.12
C LEU A 117 6.97 -6.11 7.87
N SER A 118 6.17 -7.14 7.60
CA SER A 118 6.70 -8.49 7.42
C SER A 118 7.63 -8.58 6.20
N PRO A 119 8.76 -9.30 6.29
CA PRO A 119 9.63 -9.55 5.13
C PRO A 119 9.00 -10.55 4.15
N PHE A 120 7.91 -11.22 4.52
CA PHE A 120 7.26 -12.23 3.68
C PHE A 120 6.28 -11.58 2.69
N PRO A 121 6.43 -11.80 1.36
CA PRO A 121 5.57 -11.18 0.34
C PRO A 121 4.07 -11.49 0.46
N GLN A 122 3.72 -12.56 1.16
CA GLN A 122 2.33 -12.98 1.37
C GLN A 122 1.65 -12.18 2.50
N ILE A 123 2.44 -11.59 3.40
CA ILE A 123 1.96 -10.97 4.64
C ILE A 123 2.28 -9.47 4.62
N GLY A 124 3.52 -9.13 4.29
CA GLY A 124 4.03 -7.76 4.24
C GLY A 124 3.89 -7.11 2.88
N SER A 125 3.81 -5.78 2.90
CA SER A 125 3.54 -4.93 1.74
C SER A 125 4.70 -4.00 1.39
N ILE A 126 5.56 -3.68 2.36
CA ILE A 126 6.66 -2.71 2.20
C ILE A 126 8.00 -3.41 1.93
N ILE A 127 8.48 -4.21 2.90
CA ILE A 127 9.82 -4.84 2.86
C ILE A 127 10.03 -5.70 1.59
N PRO A 128 9.08 -6.55 1.17
CA PRO A 128 9.27 -7.41 0.00
C PRO A 128 9.55 -6.63 -1.29
N LEU A 129 9.00 -5.42 -1.43
CA LEU A 129 9.22 -4.56 -2.59
C LEU A 129 10.50 -3.74 -2.48
N LEU A 130 10.85 -3.26 -1.28
CA LEU A 130 12.09 -2.52 -1.03
C LEU A 130 13.35 -3.36 -1.26
N THR A 131 13.27 -4.67 -1.10
CA THR A 131 14.39 -5.59 -1.34
C THR A 131 14.65 -5.87 -2.83
N GLN A 132 13.81 -5.39 -3.75
CA GLN A 132 14.02 -5.56 -5.19
C GLN A 132 15.04 -4.55 -5.71
N ASN A 133 16.00 -4.98 -6.52
CA ASN A 133 17.01 -4.09 -7.11
C ASN A 133 16.44 -3.28 -8.30
N LYS A 134 15.64 -2.23 -8.05
CA LYS A 134 15.10 -1.32 -9.10
C LYS A 134 15.36 0.18 -8.87
N GLY A 135 16.36 0.56 -8.08
CA GLY A 135 16.73 1.97 -7.91
C GLY A 135 15.63 2.82 -7.26
N LYS A 136 15.40 4.05 -7.73
CA LYS A 136 14.41 4.98 -7.12
C LYS A 136 12.95 4.50 -7.21
N ASP A 137 12.61 3.76 -8.25
CA ASP A 137 11.24 3.28 -8.47
C ASP A 137 10.78 2.27 -7.39
N ILE A 138 11.73 1.68 -6.64
CA ILE A 138 11.42 0.81 -5.52
C ILE A 138 10.73 1.59 -4.41
N TYR A 139 11.16 2.82 -4.12
CA TYR A 139 10.62 3.60 -3.01
C TYR A 139 9.20 4.04 -3.33
N ASN A 140 8.98 4.59 -4.53
CA ASN A 140 7.65 4.90 -5.06
C ASN A 140 6.70 3.71 -4.97
N SER A 141 7.12 2.57 -5.51
CA SER A 141 6.27 1.37 -5.56
C SER A 141 6.02 0.79 -4.16
N SER A 142 7.04 0.75 -3.31
CA SER A 142 6.93 0.15 -1.97
C SER A 142 6.13 1.01 -1.01
N MET A 143 6.34 2.34 -1.05
CA MET A 143 5.59 3.26 -0.20
C MET A 143 4.13 3.31 -0.61
N LEU A 144 3.84 3.36 -1.92
CA LEU A 144 2.45 3.30 -2.39
C LEU A 144 1.73 2.03 -1.96
N ASN A 145 2.36 0.86 -2.13
CA ASN A 145 1.76 -0.41 -1.74
C ASN A 145 1.61 -0.56 -0.22
N GLY A 146 2.63 -0.14 0.54
CA GLY A 146 2.60 -0.17 1.99
C GLY A 146 1.53 0.73 2.59
N TYR A 147 1.48 1.97 2.11
CA TYR A 147 0.49 2.95 2.54
C TYR A 147 -0.93 2.50 2.21
N ALA A 148 -1.16 1.96 1.00
CA ALA A 148 -2.46 1.40 0.63
C ALA A 148 -2.85 0.17 1.47
N ASP A 149 -1.90 -0.72 1.79
CA ASP A 149 -2.17 -1.90 2.64
C ASP A 149 -2.54 -1.51 4.08
N ILE A 150 -1.88 -0.48 4.65
CA ILE A 150 -2.25 0.07 5.96
C ILE A 150 -3.67 0.65 5.89
N ALA A 151 -3.93 1.49 4.88
CA ALA A 151 -5.23 2.12 4.70
C ALA A 151 -6.36 1.08 4.55
N ASP A 152 -6.15 0.04 3.75
CA ASP A 152 -7.10 -1.05 3.57
C ASP A 152 -7.35 -1.83 4.86
N ARG A 153 -6.31 -2.16 5.63
CA ARG A 153 -6.46 -2.88 6.90
C ARG A 153 -7.27 -2.06 7.91
N VAL A 154 -6.96 -0.78 8.03
CA VAL A 154 -7.70 0.14 8.90
C VAL A 154 -9.15 0.28 8.44
N ALA A 155 -9.40 0.46 7.15
CA ALA A 155 -10.76 0.56 6.62
C ALA A 155 -11.55 -0.74 6.82
N ASN A 156 -10.94 -1.90 6.54
CA ASN A 156 -11.54 -3.22 6.73
C ASN A 156 -11.86 -3.51 8.20
N SER A 157 -11.06 -3.04 9.16
CA SER A 157 -11.36 -3.15 10.60
C SER A 157 -12.69 -2.47 10.98
N LYS A 158 -13.10 -1.47 10.18
CA LYS A 158 -14.37 -0.74 10.32
C LYS A 158 -15.43 -1.19 9.30
N ASN A 159 -15.19 -2.28 8.56
CA ASN A 159 -16.04 -2.78 7.48
C ASN A 159 -16.26 -1.75 6.35
N ILE A 160 -15.25 -0.95 6.05
CA ILE A 160 -15.27 0.08 5.00
C ILE A 160 -14.31 -0.35 3.88
N THR A 161 -14.73 -0.15 2.63
CA THR A 161 -13.88 -0.33 1.45
C THR A 161 -13.47 1.03 0.87
N LEU A 162 -12.17 1.21 0.64
CA LEU A 162 -11.63 2.39 -0.02
C LEU A 162 -11.68 2.22 -1.54
N GLU A 163 -12.09 3.26 -2.26
CA GLU A 163 -12.18 3.28 -3.72
C GLU A 163 -10.84 3.68 -4.36
N THR A 164 -10.06 4.49 -3.66
CA THR A 164 -8.75 4.96 -4.12
C THR A 164 -7.64 3.94 -3.87
N SER A 165 -7.89 2.91 -3.06
CA SER A 165 -6.88 1.92 -2.72
C SER A 165 -6.68 0.88 -3.82
N ILE A 166 -5.42 0.67 -4.17
CA ILE A 166 -4.98 -0.31 -5.17
C ILE A 166 -4.81 -1.71 -4.53
N GLY A 167 -4.71 -1.79 -3.20
CA GLY A 167 -4.19 -2.95 -2.47
C GLY A 167 -5.09 -4.18 -2.50
N SER A 168 -6.33 -4.05 -2.04
CA SER A 168 -7.31 -5.15 -1.93
C SER A 168 -7.75 -5.67 -3.31
N GLN A 169 -8.10 -4.78 -4.24
CA GLN A 169 -8.67 -5.16 -5.53
C GLN A 169 -7.72 -6.00 -6.38
N ASN A 170 -6.41 -5.72 -6.35
CA ASN A 170 -5.41 -6.50 -7.07
C ASN A 170 -5.13 -7.87 -6.41
N ARG A 171 -5.07 -7.95 -5.08
CA ARG A 171 -4.80 -9.21 -4.37
C ARG A 171 -5.96 -10.19 -4.52
N ASP A 172 -7.19 -9.71 -4.37
CA ASP A 172 -8.39 -10.55 -4.50
C ASP A 172 -8.56 -11.04 -5.94
N THR A 173 -8.37 -10.14 -6.92
CA THR A 173 -8.39 -10.51 -8.33
C THR A 173 -7.37 -11.61 -8.64
N ILE A 174 -6.12 -11.48 -8.18
CA ILE A 174 -5.09 -12.51 -8.38
C ILE A 174 -5.45 -13.84 -7.72
N ASN A 175 -6.01 -13.81 -6.51
CA ASN A 175 -6.44 -15.03 -5.81
C ASN A 175 -7.63 -15.71 -6.49
N ILE A 176 -8.60 -14.94 -6.99
CA ILE A 176 -9.71 -15.46 -7.79
C ILE A 176 -9.19 -16.15 -9.04
N PHE A 177 -8.29 -15.50 -9.79
CA PHE A 177 -7.66 -16.12 -10.96
C PHE A 177 -6.89 -17.39 -10.59
N ARG A 178 -6.20 -17.40 -9.45
CA ARG A 178 -5.48 -18.58 -8.95
C ARG A 178 -6.44 -19.75 -8.68
N TYR A 179 -7.56 -19.50 -8.01
CA TYR A 179 -8.58 -20.54 -7.76
C TYR A 179 -9.23 -21.04 -9.05
N LEU A 180 -9.49 -20.15 -10.01
CA LEU A 180 -10.00 -20.56 -11.33
C LEU A 180 -9.01 -21.48 -12.05
N ILE A 181 -7.72 -21.15 -12.07
CA ILE A 181 -6.69 -21.98 -12.70
C ILE A 181 -6.59 -23.34 -12.00
N TYR A 182 -6.49 -23.37 -10.67
CA TYR A 182 -6.42 -24.64 -9.92
C TYR A 182 -7.69 -25.48 -10.09
N GLY A 183 -8.86 -24.86 -10.12
CA GLY A 183 -10.13 -25.53 -10.40
C GLY A 183 -10.13 -26.22 -11.76
N THR A 184 -9.67 -25.55 -12.82
CA THR A 184 -9.62 -26.14 -14.17
C THR A 184 -8.64 -27.32 -14.26
N ILE A 185 -7.47 -27.23 -13.62
CA ILE A 185 -6.48 -28.33 -13.59
C ILE A 185 -7.07 -29.58 -12.90
N ILE A 186 -7.71 -29.41 -11.75
CA ILE A 186 -8.35 -30.51 -11.01
C ILE A 186 -9.45 -31.16 -11.87
N LEU A 187 -10.25 -30.36 -12.56
CA LEU A 187 -11.33 -30.85 -13.43
C LEU A 187 -10.76 -31.71 -14.58
N VAL A 188 -9.67 -31.27 -15.22
CA VAL A 188 -8.98 -32.06 -16.25
C VAL A 188 -8.45 -33.38 -15.70
N LEU A 189 -7.82 -33.35 -14.51
CA LEU A 189 -7.31 -34.57 -13.87
C LEU A 189 -8.44 -35.56 -13.56
N ILE A 190 -9.58 -35.09 -13.05
CA ILE A 190 -10.77 -35.93 -12.80
C ILE A 190 -11.25 -36.57 -14.11
N VAL A 191 -11.39 -35.80 -15.18
CA VAL A 191 -11.83 -36.32 -16.49
C VAL A 191 -10.87 -37.37 -17.03
N LEU A 192 -9.56 -37.14 -16.92
CA LEU A 192 -8.54 -38.11 -17.34
C LEU A 192 -8.60 -39.39 -16.51
N PHE A 193 -8.78 -39.28 -15.19
CA PHE A 193 -8.95 -40.44 -14.31
C PHE A 193 -10.21 -41.23 -14.65
N MET A 194 -11.35 -40.56 -14.83
CA MET A 194 -12.60 -41.23 -15.24
C MET A 194 -12.47 -41.93 -16.59
N ARG A 195 -11.81 -41.30 -17.57
CA ARG A 195 -11.54 -41.91 -18.88
C ARG A 195 -10.65 -43.15 -18.74
N LYS A 196 -9.62 -43.10 -17.89
CA LYS A 196 -8.74 -44.23 -17.64
C LYS A 196 -9.48 -45.40 -16.97
N PHE A 197 -10.33 -45.12 -15.98
CA PHE A 197 -11.14 -46.15 -15.32
C PHE A 197 -12.20 -46.77 -16.24
N LYS A 198 -12.89 -45.97 -17.08
CA LYS A 198 -13.82 -46.51 -18.08
C LYS A 198 -13.12 -47.43 -19.09
N LYS A 199 -11.92 -47.07 -19.54
CA LYS A 199 -11.16 -47.90 -20.50
C LYS A 199 -10.66 -49.20 -19.88
N ALA A 200 -10.31 -49.20 -18.59
CA ALA A 200 -9.89 -50.40 -17.87
C ALA A 200 -11.05 -51.39 -17.62
N ASN A 201 -12.26 -50.89 -17.37
CA ASN A 201 -13.44 -51.75 -17.19
C ASN A 201 -13.94 -52.36 -18.51
N ASN A 202 -13.85 -51.63 -19.63
CA ASN A 202 -14.26 -52.13 -20.94
C ASN A 202 -13.28 -53.16 -21.56
N ALA A 203 -12.06 -53.28 -21.04
CA ALA A 203 -11.07 -54.26 -21.51
C ALA A 203 -11.16 -55.62 -20.78
N LYS A 204 -12.06 -55.75 -19.80
CA LYS A 204 -12.28 -56.96 -18.98
C LYS A 204 -13.62 -57.65 -19.24
N SER A 205 -14.44 -57.13 -20.17
CA SER A 205 -15.66 -57.76 -20.67
C SER A 205 -15.44 -58.32 -22.06
#